data_AF-A0A9L0TP54-F1
#
_entry.id   AF-A0A9L0TP54-F1
#
_cell.length_a   1.000
_cell.length_b   1.000
_cell.length_c   1.000
_cell.angle_alpha   90.00
_cell.angle_beta   90.00
_cell.angle_gamma   90.00
#
_symmetry.space_group_name_H-M   'P 1'
#
loop_
_entity.id
_entity.type
_entity.pdbx_description
1 polymer ?
#
loop_
_entity_poly.entity_id
_entity_poly.type
_entity_poly.pdbx_seq_one_letter_code
_entity_poly.pdbx_strand_id
1 'polypeptide(L)'
;MATALSEEELDNEDYYSLLNVRREASSEELKAAYRRLCMLYHPDKHRDPELKSQAERLFNLVHQAYEVLSDPHTRAIYDIYGKRGLEMEGWEVVERRRTPAEIREEFERLQREREERRLQQRTNPKGTISVGIDATDLFDRYEEEYEDVSGSGFPQIEINKMHISQSIEAPLTATDTAILSGSLSTQNGNGGGSINFALRRVTSAKGWGELEFGAGDLQGPLFGLKLFRNLTPRWLNRASQTYFFPIHLTDQLLPSAVFYATVGPLVVYFAMHRLIIKPYLRAQKEKELEKQRESTATDILQKKQEAEAAVRLMQESVRRIIEAEESRMGLIIVNAWYGKFVNDKSKKSEKVKVIDVTVPLQCLVKDSKLILTEASKAGLPGFYDPCVGEEKNLKVLYQFRGVLHQVMALDSEALRIPKQSHRIDTDG
;
A
#
# COMPACT_ATOMS: atom_id res chain seq x y z
N MET A 1 -31.74 -58.88 25.97
CA MET A 1 -32.21 -58.29 24.70
C MET A 1 -31.16 -57.27 24.30
N ALA A 2 -30.27 -57.65 23.38
CA ALA A 2 -29.28 -56.73 22.82
C ALA A 2 -30.03 -55.80 21.85
N THR A 3 -30.07 -54.52 22.20
CA THR A 3 -30.63 -53.45 21.38
C THR A 3 -29.95 -53.47 20.02
N ALA A 4 -30.74 -53.64 18.95
CA ALA A 4 -30.26 -53.44 17.59
C ALA A 4 -29.87 -51.96 17.47
N LEU A 5 -28.56 -51.69 17.43
CA LEU A 5 -28.03 -50.35 17.20
C LEU A 5 -28.55 -49.84 15.86
N SER A 6 -28.93 -48.57 15.82
CA SER A 6 -29.47 -47.94 14.62
C SER A 6 -28.39 -47.82 13.54
N GLU A 7 -28.78 -47.83 12.27
CA GLU A 7 -27.85 -47.80 11.13
C GLU A 7 -26.92 -46.56 11.14
N GLU A 8 -27.39 -45.45 11.72
CA GLU A 8 -26.64 -44.20 11.87
C GLU A 8 -25.59 -44.24 12.99
N GLU A 9 -25.75 -45.13 13.99
CA GLU A 9 -24.80 -45.25 15.10
C GLU A 9 -23.56 -46.06 14.68
N LEU A 10 -23.74 -47.13 13.92
CA LEU A 10 -22.65 -47.99 13.42
C LEU A 10 -21.71 -47.25 12.45
N ASP A 11 -22.26 -46.35 11.65
CA ASP A 11 -21.46 -45.59 10.67
C ASP A 11 -20.67 -44.44 11.32
N ASN A 12 -21.03 -44.04 12.55
CA ASN A 12 -20.29 -43.04 13.33
C ASN A 12 -19.24 -43.64 14.29
N GLU A 13 -19.09 -44.97 14.35
CA GLU A 13 -18.11 -45.60 15.24
C GLU A 13 -16.66 -45.47 14.75
N ASP A 14 -15.75 -45.32 15.72
CA ASP A 14 -14.29 -45.26 15.53
C ASP A 14 -13.75 -46.62 15.03
N TYR A 15 -12.88 -46.62 14.02
CA TYR A 15 -12.38 -47.83 13.38
C TYR A 15 -11.55 -48.71 14.32
N TYR A 16 -10.88 -48.11 15.31
CA TYR A 16 -10.18 -48.84 16.36
C TYR A 16 -11.14 -49.61 17.27
N SER A 17 -12.26 -48.98 17.62
CA SER A 17 -13.33 -49.60 18.42
C SER A 17 -14.00 -50.73 17.67
N LEU A 18 -14.25 -50.56 16.37
CA LEU A 18 -14.86 -51.59 15.51
C LEU A 18 -13.98 -52.85 15.39
N LEU A 19 -12.66 -52.67 15.26
CA LEU A 19 -11.70 -53.77 15.25
C LEU A 19 -11.37 -54.29 16.67
N ASN A 20 -11.88 -53.65 17.71
CA ASN A 20 -11.63 -53.93 19.12
C ASN A 20 -10.12 -54.00 19.44
N VAL A 21 -9.39 -52.97 19.00
CA VAL A 21 -7.95 -52.80 19.21
C VAL A 21 -7.65 -51.41 19.79
N ARG A 22 -6.48 -51.26 20.40
CA ARG A 22 -6.02 -49.95 20.88
C ARG A 22 -5.49 -49.10 19.73
N ARG A 23 -5.46 -47.78 19.91
CA ARG A 23 -4.92 -46.84 18.91
C ARG A 23 -3.43 -47.06 18.65
N GLU A 24 -2.68 -47.55 19.63
CA GLU A 24 -1.26 -47.88 19.53
C GLU A 24 -1.01 -49.30 18.97
N ALA A 25 -2.04 -50.00 18.49
CA ALA A 25 -1.91 -51.37 18.01
C ALA A 25 -0.94 -51.48 16.83
N SER A 26 -0.12 -52.53 16.85
CA SER A 26 0.81 -52.85 15.78
C SER A 26 0.07 -53.37 14.53
N SER A 27 0.73 -53.35 13.36
CA SER A 27 0.16 -53.89 12.12
C SER A 27 -0.16 -55.38 12.23
N GLU A 28 0.60 -56.14 13.02
CA GLU A 28 0.36 -57.55 13.29
C GLU A 28 -0.92 -57.77 14.10
N GLU A 29 -1.14 -56.96 15.13
CA GLU A 29 -2.34 -56.99 15.97
C GLU A 29 -3.60 -56.60 15.18
N LEU A 30 -3.52 -55.57 14.34
CA LEU A 30 -4.61 -55.17 13.43
C LEU A 30 -4.99 -56.32 12.49
N LYS A 31 -3.99 -56.96 11.87
CA LYS A 31 -4.21 -58.08 10.95
C LYS A 31 -4.74 -59.33 11.65
N ALA A 32 -4.41 -59.53 12.93
CA ALA A 32 -4.96 -60.62 13.74
C ALA A 32 -6.41 -60.36 14.15
N ALA A 33 -6.73 -59.13 14.56
CA ALA A 33 -8.10 -58.71 14.90
C ALA A 33 -9.04 -58.79 13.70
N TYR A 34 -8.62 -58.24 12.55
CA TYR A 34 -9.37 -58.32 11.29
C TYR A 34 -9.69 -59.77 10.90
N ARG A 35 -8.69 -60.67 10.92
CA ARG A 35 -8.90 -62.09 10.60
C ARG A 35 -9.92 -62.76 11.51
N ARG A 36 -9.92 -62.45 12.82
CA ARG A 36 -10.90 -63.00 13.77
C ARG A 36 -12.31 -62.51 13.45
N LEU A 37 -12.49 -61.22 13.20
CA LEU A 37 -13.80 -60.61 12.93
C LEU A 37 -14.36 -61.05 11.56
N CYS A 38 -13.54 -61.17 10.52
CA CYS A 38 -13.96 -61.72 9.24
C CYS A 38 -14.47 -63.16 9.36
N MET A 39 -13.85 -63.98 10.20
CA MET A 39 -14.33 -65.35 10.45
C MET A 39 -15.66 -65.39 11.21
N LEU A 40 -15.99 -64.36 12.00
CA LEU A 40 -17.24 -64.29 12.77
C LEU A 40 -18.39 -63.74 11.93
N TYR A 41 -18.14 -62.70 11.12
CA TYR A 41 -19.15 -62.00 10.33
C TYR A 41 -19.23 -62.45 8.86
N HIS A 42 -18.61 -63.58 8.50
CA HIS A 42 -18.70 -64.10 7.14
C HIS A 42 -20.16 -64.46 6.77
N PRO A 43 -20.70 -63.98 5.62
CA PRO A 43 -22.11 -64.17 5.27
C PRO A 43 -22.51 -65.64 5.12
N ASP A 44 -21.59 -66.52 4.71
CA ASP A 44 -21.87 -67.96 4.56
C ASP A 44 -22.10 -68.71 5.89
N LYS A 45 -21.73 -68.12 7.03
CA LYS A 45 -21.95 -68.76 8.34
C LYS A 45 -23.36 -68.56 8.88
N HIS A 46 -24.13 -67.65 8.29
CA HIS A 46 -25.46 -67.26 8.77
C HIS A 46 -26.53 -67.76 7.80
N ARG A 47 -27.47 -68.56 8.29
CA ARG A 47 -28.54 -69.17 7.48
C ARG A 47 -29.79 -68.29 7.37
N ASP A 48 -30.05 -67.47 8.39
CA ASP A 48 -31.23 -66.61 8.43
C ASP A 48 -30.99 -65.34 7.59
N PRO A 49 -31.97 -64.91 6.78
CA PRO A 49 -31.79 -63.81 5.83
C PRO A 49 -31.50 -62.46 6.51
N GLU A 50 -32.11 -62.18 7.67
CA GLU A 50 -31.87 -60.94 8.42
C GLU A 50 -30.47 -60.91 9.05
N LEU A 51 -30.05 -62.02 9.68
CA LEU A 51 -28.71 -62.14 10.28
C LEU A 51 -27.61 -62.13 9.21
N LYS A 52 -27.88 -62.70 8.03
CA LYS A 52 -26.96 -62.66 6.89
C LYS A 52 -26.72 -61.22 6.40
N SER A 53 -27.78 -60.42 6.26
CA SER A 53 -27.67 -59.01 5.89
C SER A 53 -26.92 -58.19 6.95
N GLN A 54 -27.15 -58.46 8.25
CA GLN A 54 -26.41 -57.80 9.32
C GLN A 54 -24.93 -58.19 9.33
N ALA A 55 -24.63 -59.47 9.12
CA ALA A 55 -23.26 -59.97 9.05
C ALA A 55 -22.49 -59.38 7.86
N GLU A 56 -23.13 -59.28 6.68
CA GLU A 56 -22.55 -58.65 5.49
C GLU A 56 -22.20 -57.17 5.72
N ARG A 57 -23.09 -56.42 6.39
CA ARG A 57 -22.82 -55.02 6.75
C ARG A 57 -21.65 -54.87 7.70
N LEU A 58 -21.64 -55.64 8.79
CA LEU A 58 -20.53 -55.64 9.75
C LEU A 58 -19.21 -56.08 9.09
N PHE A 59 -19.28 -57.04 8.17
CA PHE A 59 -18.12 -57.50 7.41
C PHE A 59 -17.51 -56.37 6.57
N ASN A 60 -18.35 -55.62 5.83
CA ASN A 60 -17.89 -54.50 5.01
C ASN A 60 -17.29 -53.37 5.86
N LEU A 61 -17.90 -53.04 7.00
CA LEU A 61 -17.38 -52.03 7.93
C LEU A 61 -16.02 -52.45 8.51
N VAL A 62 -15.89 -53.71 8.93
CA VAL A 62 -14.63 -54.28 9.45
C VAL A 62 -13.54 -54.27 8.36
N HIS A 63 -13.92 -54.54 7.11
CA HIS A 63 -13.02 -54.46 5.97
C HIS A 63 -12.50 -53.05 5.72
N GLN A 64 -13.41 -52.07 5.65
CA GLN A 64 -13.06 -50.66 5.47
C GLN A 64 -12.16 -50.15 6.60
N ALA A 65 -12.47 -50.48 7.86
CA ALA A 65 -11.65 -50.12 9.00
C ALA A 65 -10.22 -50.68 8.90
N TYR A 66 -10.07 -51.93 8.44
CA TYR A 66 -8.77 -52.53 8.25
C TYR A 66 -8.00 -51.88 7.10
N GLU A 67 -8.63 -51.59 5.96
CA GLU A 67 -7.97 -50.92 4.83
C GLU A 67 -7.37 -49.58 5.25
N VAL A 68 -8.14 -48.75 5.94
CA VAL A 68 -7.71 -47.44 6.46
C VAL A 68 -6.61 -47.56 7.50
N LEU A 69 -6.70 -48.51 8.42
CA LEU A 69 -5.71 -48.64 9.51
C LEU A 69 -4.46 -49.42 9.10
N SER A 70 -4.49 -50.14 7.97
CA SER A 70 -3.38 -50.98 7.51
C SER A 70 -2.26 -50.20 6.82
N ASP A 71 -2.59 -49.14 6.07
CA ASP A 71 -1.60 -48.28 5.43
C ASP A 71 -1.18 -47.16 6.41
N PRO A 72 0.11 -47.01 6.72
CA PRO A 72 0.61 -45.94 7.59
C PRO A 72 0.16 -44.54 7.17
N HIS A 73 -0.01 -44.29 5.88
CA HIS A 73 -0.39 -42.97 5.36
C HIS A 73 -1.85 -42.64 5.66
N THR A 74 -2.77 -43.53 5.29
CA THR A 74 -4.21 -43.36 5.54
C THR A 74 -4.53 -43.45 7.03
N ARG A 75 -3.81 -44.27 7.80
CA ARG A 75 -3.90 -44.31 9.26
C ARG A 75 -3.54 -42.96 9.88
N ALA A 76 -2.47 -42.32 9.41
CA ALA A 76 -2.07 -41.00 9.93
C ALA A 76 -3.12 -39.92 9.62
N ILE A 77 -3.75 -39.96 8.44
CA ILE A 77 -4.86 -39.05 8.09
C ILE A 77 -6.05 -39.30 9.02
N TYR A 78 -6.39 -40.57 9.24
CA TYR A 78 -7.49 -40.97 10.12
C TYR A 78 -7.28 -40.54 11.57
N ASP A 79 -6.06 -40.72 12.11
CA ASP A 79 -5.73 -40.35 13.49
C ASP A 79 -5.86 -38.84 13.74
N ILE A 80 -5.59 -38.01 12.73
CA ILE A 80 -5.61 -36.54 12.84
C ILE A 80 -7.02 -35.98 12.58
N TYR A 81 -7.68 -36.45 11.53
CA TYR A 81 -8.90 -35.83 10.99
C TYR A 81 -10.16 -36.71 11.10
N GLY A 82 -10.02 -37.95 11.57
CA GLY A 82 -11.10 -38.94 11.60
C GLY A 82 -11.60 -39.35 10.21
N LYS A 83 -12.81 -39.92 10.12
CA LYS A 83 -13.40 -40.37 8.85
C LYS A 83 -13.50 -39.25 7.80
N ARG A 84 -13.76 -38.02 8.24
CA ARG A 84 -13.86 -36.82 7.39
C ARG A 84 -12.57 -36.51 6.62
N GLY A 85 -11.41 -36.95 7.12
CA GLY A 85 -10.13 -36.78 6.44
C GLY A 85 -9.94 -37.69 5.23
N LEU A 86 -10.65 -38.82 5.20
CA LEU A 86 -10.52 -39.84 4.15
C LEU A 86 -11.38 -39.54 2.91
N GLU A 87 -12.42 -38.72 3.07
CA GLU A 87 -13.32 -38.33 1.96
C GLU A 87 -12.70 -37.26 1.04
N MET A 88 -11.71 -36.51 1.52
CA MET A 88 -11.02 -35.49 0.73
C MET A 88 -9.87 -36.12 -0.07
N GLU A 89 -10.15 -36.61 -1.28
CA GLU A 89 -9.13 -37.03 -2.24
C GLU A 89 -8.09 -35.91 -2.46
N GLY A 90 -6.82 -36.19 -2.17
CA GLY A 90 -5.69 -35.29 -2.47
C GLY A 90 -4.86 -34.77 -1.30
N TRP A 91 -5.12 -35.20 -0.06
CA TRP A 91 -4.23 -34.89 1.07
C TRP A 91 -3.02 -35.85 1.11
N GLU A 92 -1.87 -35.39 0.64
CA GLU A 92 -0.60 -36.05 0.91
C GLU A 92 -0.06 -35.61 2.28
N VAL A 93 -0.02 -36.52 3.25
CA VAL A 93 0.79 -36.31 4.47
C VAL A 93 2.25 -36.29 4.06
N VAL A 94 2.81 -35.09 3.89
CA VAL A 94 4.22 -34.89 3.59
C VAL A 94 5.03 -35.33 4.81
N GLU A 95 5.57 -36.57 4.77
CA GLU A 95 6.63 -36.97 5.69
C GLU A 95 7.81 -36.01 5.50
N ARG A 96 8.02 -35.09 6.46
CA ARG A 96 9.19 -34.20 6.48
C ARG A 96 10.45 -35.01 6.78
N ARG A 97 10.99 -35.69 5.77
CA ARG A 97 12.30 -36.39 5.84
C ARG A 97 13.48 -35.56 5.32
N ARG A 98 13.30 -34.29 4.94
CA ARG A 98 14.41 -33.42 4.54
C ARG A 98 14.61 -32.31 5.55
N THR A 99 15.87 -32.01 5.87
CA THR A 99 16.19 -30.95 6.81
C THR A 99 15.76 -29.59 6.24
N PRO A 100 15.34 -28.61 7.07
CA PRO A 100 14.89 -27.30 6.58
C PRO A 100 15.92 -26.52 5.77
N ALA A 101 17.22 -26.87 5.90
CA ALA A 101 18.31 -26.29 5.14
C ALA A 101 18.40 -26.87 3.73
N GLU A 102 18.35 -28.20 3.59
CA GLU A 102 18.40 -28.87 2.29
C GLU A 102 17.17 -28.59 1.42
N ILE A 103 15.97 -28.52 2.04
CA ILE A 103 14.75 -28.11 1.32
C ILE A 103 14.86 -26.68 0.79
N ARG A 104 15.48 -25.79 1.58
CA ARG A 104 15.66 -24.39 1.21
C ARG A 104 16.65 -24.25 0.05
N GLU A 105 17.77 -24.96 0.10
CA GLU A 105 18.78 -24.94 -0.97
C GLU A 105 18.25 -25.54 -2.28
N GLU A 106 17.54 -26.65 -2.23
CA GLU A 106 16.94 -27.27 -3.41
C GLU A 106 15.80 -26.43 -3.98
N PHE A 107 14.97 -25.83 -3.11
CA PHE A 107 13.92 -24.89 -3.54
C PHE A 107 14.54 -23.65 -4.20
N GLU A 108 15.57 -23.06 -3.61
CA GLU A 108 16.29 -21.93 -4.20
C GLU A 108 16.91 -22.28 -5.55
N ARG A 109 17.47 -23.49 -5.70
CA ARG A 109 18.04 -23.97 -6.98
C ARG A 109 16.97 -24.17 -8.05
N LEU A 110 15.84 -24.80 -7.70
CA LEU A 110 14.70 -25.00 -8.60
C LEU A 110 14.00 -23.68 -8.98
N GLN A 111 13.95 -22.72 -8.07
CA GLN A 111 13.44 -21.37 -8.35
C GLN A 111 14.32 -20.66 -9.37
N ARG A 112 15.66 -20.66 -9.20
CA ARG A 112 16.58 -20.05 -10.17
C ARG A 112 16.46 -20.68 -11.56
N GLU A 113 16.42 -22.02 -11.66
CA GLU A 113 16.25 -22.69 -12.95
C GLU A 113 14.90 -22.37 -13.62
N ARG A 114 13.80 -22.30 -12.85
CA ARG A 114 12.48 -21.92 -13.39
C ARG A 114 12.46 -20.46 -13.82
N GLU A 115 13.09 -19.56 -13.07
CA GLU A 115 13.24 -18.16 -13.44
C GLU A 115 14.05 -17.99 -14.72
N GLU A 116 15.17 -18.71 -14.86
CA GLU A 116 15.99 -18.71 -16.08
C GLU A 116 15.24 -19.25 -17.30
N ARG A 117 14.53 -20.39 -17.17
CA ARG A 117 13.69 -20.92 -18.27
C ARG A 117 12.54 -19.98 -18.62
N ARG A 118 11.94 -19.31 -17.63
CA ARG A 118 10.87 -18.32 -17.85
C ARG A 118 11.41 -17.04 -18.50
N LEU A 119 12.65 -16.65 -18.23
CA LEU A 119 13.33 -15.54 -18.91
C LEU A 119 13.63 -15.88 -20.37
N GLN A 120 14.08 -17.11 -20.66
CA GLN A 120 14.31 -17.58 -22.03
C GLN A 120 13.03 -17.61 -22.88
N GLN A 121 11.87 -17.92 -22.28
CA GLN A 121 10.58 -17.90 -22.99
C GLN A 121 10.00 -16.49 -23.19
N ARG A 122 10.61 -15.44 -22.63
CA ARG A 122 10.14 -14.05 -22.71
C ARG A 122 10.75 -13.24 -23.85
N THR A 123 11.58 -13.83 -24.71
CA THR A 123 12.00 -13.15 -25.94
C THR A 123 10.76 -12.82 -26.77
N ASN A 124 10.47 -11.52 -26.93
CA ASN A 124 9.31 -11.04 -27.65
C ASN A 124 9.76 -10.42 -28.98
N PRO A 125 9.83 -11.20 -30.07
CA PRO A 125 10.13 -10.64 -31.38
C PRO A 125 8.94 -9.81 -31.85
N LYS A 126 9.16 -8.52 -32.09
CA LYS A 126 8.19 -7.60 -32.67
C LYS A 126 8.69 -7.19 -34.05
N GLY A 127 7.88 -7.43 -35.08
CA GLY A 127 8.17 -7.06 -36.46
C GLY A 127 7.03 -6.24 -37.04
N THR A 128 7.35 -5.26 -37.87
CA THR A 128 6.39 -4.49 -38.64
C THR A 128 6.92 -4.37 -40.07
N ILE A 129 6.10 -4.79 -41.02
CA ILE A 129 6.38 -4.69 -42.46
C ILE A 129 5.29 -3.80 -43.05
N SER A 130 5.70 -2.71 -43.66
CA SER A 130 4.83 -1.76 -44.33
C SER A 130 5.29 -1.61 -45.77
N VAL A 131 4.37 -1.85 -46.72
CA VAL A 131 4.64 -1.72 -48.15
C VAL A 131 3.68 -0.67 -48.68
N GLY A 132 4.23 0.42 -49.21
CA GLY A 132 3.50 1.45 -49.92
C GLY A 132 3.46 1.09 -51.40
N ILE A 133 2.28 0.74 -51.87
CA ILE A 133 2.02 0.40 -53.27
C ILE A 133 1.39 1.62 -53.94
N ASP A 134 2.00 2.10 -55.00
CA ASP A 134 1.41 3.12 -55.87
C ASP A 134 0.58 2.39 -56.93
N ALA A 135 -0.70 2.74 -56.99
CA ALA A 135 -1.67 2.14 -57.88
C ALA A 135 -2.51 3.22 -58.57
N THR A 136 -1.98 4.43 -58.69
CA THR A 136 -2.64 5.54 -59.39
C THR A 136 -3.06 5.13 -60.82
N ASP A 137 -2.20 4.41 -61.54
CA ASP A 137 -2.45 3.84 -62.88
C ASP A 137 -3.65 2.88 -62.96
N LEU A 138 -4.10 2.32 -61.84
CA LEU A 138 -5.27 1.45 -61.78
C LEU A 138 -6.60 2.23 -61.75
N PHE A 139 -6.53 3.53 -61.42
CA PHE A 139 -7.69 4.40 -61.23
C PHE A 139 -7.72 5.62 -62.16
N ASP A 140 -6.66 5.87 -62.94
CA ASP A 140 -6.66 6.86 -64.02
C ASP A 140 -7.57 6.40 -65.17
N ARG A 141 -8.86 6.69 -65.01
CA ARG A 141 -9.86 6.75 -66.09
C ARG A 141 -10.25 8.21 -66.32
N TYR A 142 -9.27 9.08 -66.53
CA TYR A 142 -9.58 10.35 -67.17
C TYR A 142 -9.74 10.09 -68.68
N GLU A 143 -10.93 10.42 -69.18
CA GLU A 143 -11.23 10.47 -70.61
C GLU A 143 -10.31 11.51 -71.27
N GLU A 144 -9.16 11.08 -71.80
CA GLU A 144 -8.48 11.81 -72.86
C GLU A 144 -9.05 11.32 -74.19
N GLU A 145 -10.12 12.01 -74.61
CA GLU A 145 -10.53 12.11 -75.99
C GLU A 145 -9.31 12.67 -76.77
N TYR A 146 -8.93 12.02 -77.89
CA TYR A 146 -7.81 12.34 -78.81
C TYR A 146 -6.42 11.73 -78.51
N GLU A 147 -6.17 10.49 -78.95
CA GLU A 147 -5.20 10.12 -80.01
C GLU A 147 -4.89 8.61 -80.01
N ASP A 148 -4.92 8.01 -81.20
CA ASP A 148 -4.57 6.60 -81.49
C ASP A 148 -3.07 6.34 -81.23
N VAL A 149 -2.73 5.66 -80.13
CA VAL A 149 -1.48 4.89 -80.02
C VAL A 149 -1.75 3.51 -79.43
N SER A 150 -1.36 2.51 -80.22
CA SER A 150 -1.43 1.09 -79.90
C SER A 150 -0.42 0.74 -78.81
N GLY A 151 -0.93 0.46 -77.61
CA GLY A 151 -0.15 -0.08 -76.51
C GLY A 151 -1.06 -0.53 -75.38
N SER A 152 -1.53 -1.78 -75.43
CA SER A 152 -2.12 -2.48 -74.28
C SER A 152 -1.04 -2.72 -73.23
N GLY A 153 -0.65 -1.67 -72.51
CA GLY A 153 0.18 -1.78 -71.32
C GLY A 153 -0.68 -2.23 -70.17
N PHE A 154 -0.32 -3.35 -69.52
CA PHE A 154 -0.91 -3.69 -68.24
C PHE A 154 -0.58 -2.56 -67.24
N PRO A 155 -1.53 -2.12 -66.40
CA PRO A 155 -1.28 -1.07 -65.40
C PRO A 155 -0.10 -1.49 -64.52
N GLN A 156 0.89 -0.61 -64.37
CA GLN A 156 2.10 -0.92 -63.62
C GLN A 156 1.88 -0.59 -62.15
N ILE A 157 1.76 -1.64 -61.34
CA ILE A 157 1.72 -1.53 -59.88
C ILE A 157 3.17 -1.39 -59.40
N GLU A 158 3.53 -0.22 -58.88
CA GLU A 158 4.89 0.04 -58.40
C GLU A 158 4.96 0.06 -56.87
N ILE A 159 5.99 -0.57 -56.32
CA ILE A 159 6.29 -0.46 -54.89
C ILE A 159 7.12 0.82 -54.69
N ASN A 160 6.42 1.91 -54.37
CA ASN A 160 7.04 3.23 -54.16
C ASN A 160 7.87 3.24 -52.86
N LYS A 161 7.40 2.57 -51.80
CA LYS A 161 8.07 2.52 -50.49
C LYS A 161 7.99 1.15 -49.83
N MET A 162 9.07 0.69 -49.21
CA MET A 162 9.07 -0.45 -48.31
C MET A 162 9.70 -0.05 -46.99
N HIS A 163 9.06 -0.36 -45.87
CA HIS A 163 9.59 -0.15 -44.54
C HIS A 163 9.46 -1.44 -43.73
N ILE A 164 10.59 -2.02 -43.34
CA ILE A 164 10.67 -3.19 -42.48
C ILE A 164 11.36 -2.75 -41.20
N SER A 165 10.73 -2.97 -40.05
CA SER A 165 11.36 -2.81 -38.75
C SER A 165 11.18 -4.07 -37.93
N GLN A 166 12.27 -4.65 -37.45
CA GLN A 166 12.29 -5.83 -36.60
C GLN A 166 13.02 -5.51 -35.31
N SER A 167 12.50 -5.97 -34.18
CA SER A 167 13.13 -5.83 -32.88
C SER A 167 12.91 -7.10 -32.05
N ILE A 168 13.95 -7.54 -31.37
CA ILE A 168 13.95 -8.68 -30.47
C ILE A 168 14.41 -8.17 -29.12
N GLU A 169 13.51 -8.18 -28.15
CA GLU A 169 13.82 -7.87 -26.76
C GLU A 169 14.11 -9.18 -26.00
N ALA A 170 15.33 -9.35 -25.50
CA ALA A 170 15.79 -10.50 -24.76
C ALA A 170 16.17 -10.09 -23.32
N PRO A 171 15.35 -10.41 -22.30
CA PRO A 171 15.70 -10.15 -20.91
C PRO A 171 16.80 -11.13 -20.46
N LEU A 172 18.02 -10.63 -20.23
CA LEU A 172 19.18 -11.45 -19.82
C LEU A 172 19.15 -11.73 -18.31
N THR A 173 18.72 -10.75 -17.52
CA THR A 173 18.53 -10.87 -16.06
C THR A 173 17.28 -10.10 -15.63
N ALA A 174 16.94 -10.13 -14.33
CA ALA A 174 15.84 -9.33 -13.79
C ALA A 174 16.04 -7.81 -13.99
N THR A 175 17.28 -7.35 -14.19
CA THR A 175 17.64 -5.94 -14.38
C THR A 175 18.10 -5.61 -15.80
N ASP A 176 18.65 -6.57 -16.54
CA ASP A 176 19.31 -6.32 -17.83
C ASP A 176 18.49 -6.89 -19.00
N THR A 177 18.26 -6.07 -20.02
CA THR A 177 17.59 -6.42 -21.26
C THR A 177 18.51 -6.11 -22.43
N ALA A 178 18.79 -7.10 -23.27
CA ALA A 178 19.40 -6.89 -24.57
C ALA A 178 18.29 -6.67 -25.62
N ILE A 179 18.48 -5.69 -26.50
CA ILE A 179 17.54 -5.35 -27.56
C ILE A 179 18.32 -5.37 -28.87
N LEU A 180 17.94 -6.25 -29.78
CA LEU A 180 18.48 -6.26 -31.14
C LEU A 180 17.39 -5.75 -32.08
N SER A 181 17.68 -4.73 -32.86
CA SER A 181 16.73 -4.15 -33.80
C SER A 181 17.36 -3.90 -35.16
N GLY A 182 16.58 -4.07 -36.20
CA GLY A 182 16.95 -3.77 -37.57
C GLY A 182 15.83 -3.01 -38.24
N SER A 183 16.15 -1.97 -38.99
CA SER A 183 15.20 -1.24 -39.83
C SER A 183 15.75 -1.10 -41.23
N LEU A 184 14.91 -1.37 -42.21
CA LEU A 184 15.18 -1.22 -43.64
C LEU A 184 14.10 -0.32 -44.20
N SER A 185 14.49 0.79 -44.81
CA SER A 185 13.58 1.66 -45.55
C SER A 185 14.06 1.81 -46.98
N THR A 186 13.20 1.54 -47.94
CA THR A 186 13.42 1.79 -49.36
C THR A 186 12.37 2.76 -49.87
N GLN A 187 12.78 3.74 -50.66
CA GLN A 187 11.89 4.68 -51.33
C GLN A 187 12.47 4.99 -52.70
N ASN A 188 11.67 4.81 -53.77
CA ASN A 188 12.04 5.16 -55.14
C ASN A 188 13.41 4.57 -55.58
N GLY A 189 13.66 3.30 -55.26
CA GLY A 189 14.89 2.60 -55.64
C GLY A 189 16.14 2.92 -54.79
N ASN A 190 16.10 3.93 -53.92
CA ASN A 190 17.14 4.17 -52.91
C ASN A 190 16.71 3.58 -51.57
N GLY A 191 17.54 2.73 -50.99
CA GLY A 191 17.28 2.07 -49.72
C GLY A 191 18.45 2.21 -48.75
N GLY A 192 18.13 2.24 -47.46
CA GLY A 192 19.11 2.22 -46.39
C GLY A 192 18.65 1.30 -45.27
N GLY A 193 19.57 0.46 -44.79
CA GLY A 193 19.38 -0.36 -43.61
C GLY A 193 20.14 0.18 -42.41
N SER A 194 19.63 -0.07 -41.21
CA SER A 194 20.39 0.09 -39.97
C SER A 194 20.11 -1.06 -39.02
N ILE A 195 21.16 -1.55 -38.38
CA ILE A 195 21.09 -2.54 -37.30
C ILE A 195 21.55 -1.85 -36.03
N ASN A 196 20.74 -1.93 -34.98
CA ASN A 196 21.04 -1.38 -33.67
C ASN A 196 20.95 -2.47 -32.61
N PHE A 197 22.00 -2.61 -31.82
CA PHE A 197 22.07 -3.43 -30.63
C PHE A 197 22.10 -2.51 -29.40
N ALA A 198 21.20 -2.74 -28.45
CA ALA A 198 21.14 -1.98 -27.21
C ALA A 198 21.17 -2.87 -25.97
N LEU A 199 21.92 -2.44 -24.95
CA LEU A 199 21.99 -3.06 -23.64
C LEU A 199 21.36 -2.11 -22.62
N ARG A 200 20.16 -2.45 -22.17
CA ARG A 200 19.41 -1.71 -21.15
C ARG A 200 19.60 -2.35 -19.79
N ARG A 201 20.07 -1.60 -18.80
CA ARG A 201 20.20 -1.99 -17.39
C ARG A 201 19.32 -1.12 -16.51
N VAL A 202 18.39 -1.74 -15.80
CA VAL A 202 17.60 -1.11 -14.74
C VAL A 202 18.46 -1.03 -13.48
N THR A 203 18.99 0.15 -13.19
CA THR A 203 19.88 0.39 -12.04
C THR A 203 19.13 0.53 -10.71
N SER A 204 17.85 0.91 -10.75
CA SER A 204 17.00 1.13 -9.58
C SER A 204 15.53 1.10 -9.96
N ALA A 205 14.62 0.92 -8.99
CA ALA A 205 13.17 1.08 -9.18
C ALA A 205 12.77 2.46 -9.76
N LYS A 206 13.68 3.44 -9.73
CA LYS A 206 13.48 4.79 -10.24
C LYS A 206 14.36 5.16 -11.43
N GLY A 207 15.14 4.25 -12.02
CA GLY A 207 16.03 4.61 -13.13
C GLY A 207 16.68 3.45 -13.87
N TRP A 208 16.92 3.67 -15.15
CA TRP A 208 17.57 2.74 -16.07
C TRP A 208 18.56 3.48 -16.98
N GLY A 209 19.58 2.76 -17.43
CA GLY A 209 20.52 3.21 -18.45
C GLY A 209 20.51 2.25 -19.63
N GLU A 210 20.77 2.74 -20.82
CA GLU A 210 20.81 1.95 -22.05
C GLU A 210 21.97 2.41 -22.92
N LEU A 211 22.81 1.47 -23.30
CA LEU A 211 23.92 1.65 -24.23
C LEU A 211 23.49 1.15 -25.60
N GLU A 212 23.66 1.96 -26.64
CA GLU A 212 23.27 1.64 -28.00
C GLU A 212 24.51 1.59 -28.91
N PHE A 213 24.56 0.56 -29.74
CA PHE A 213 25.57 0.32 -30.76
C PHE A 213 24.85 0.06 -32.07
N GLY A 214 25.03 0.94 -33.04
CA GLY A 214 24.35 0.84 -34.32
C GLY A 214 25.32 0.89 -35.47
N ALA A 215 24.93 0.34 -36.61
CA ALA A 215 25.58 0.60 -37.88
C ALA A 215 24.53 0.58 -38.99
N GLY A 216 24.60 1.54 -39.91
CA GLY A 216 23.69 1.59 -41.03
C GLY A 216 24.26 2.35 -42.22
N ASP A 217 23.73 2.04 -43.40
CA ASP A 217 24.25 2.49 -44.70
C ASP A 217 24.26 4.03 -44.85
N LEU A 218 23.36 4.74 -44.15
CA LEU A 218 23.27 6.20 -44.18
C LEU A 218 23.93 6.92 -42.99
N GLN A 219 24.13 6.25 -41.86
CA GLN A 219 24.49 6.92 -40.59
C GLN A 219 25.84 6.48 -40.02
N GLY A 220 26.52 5.49 -40.63
CA GLY A 220 27.80 4.99 -40.13
C GLY A 220 27.67 4.28 -38.77
N PRO A 221 28.79 4.04 -38.06
CA PRO A 221 28.76 3.48 -36.72
C PRO A 221 28.18 4.49 -35.73
N LEU A 222 27.18 4.05 -34.97
CA LEU A 222 26.43 4.83 -33.99
C LEU A 222 26.75 4.30 -32.59
N PHE A 223 27.08 5.22 -31.69
CA PHE A 223 27.21 4.95 -30.27
C PHE A 223 26.32 5.91 -29.49
N GLY A 224 25.41 5.36 -28.69
CA GLY A 224 24.43 6.12 -27.93
C GLY A 224 24.44 5.72 -26.47
N LEU A 225 24.25 6.70 -25.58
CA LEU A 225 23.96 6.46 -24.17
C LEU A 225 22.64 7.15 -23.82
N LYS A 226 21.65 6.34 -23.43
CA LYS A 226 20.37 6.76 -22.89
C LYS A 226 20.39 6.59 -21.37
N LEU A 227 20.09 7.65 -20.64
CA LEU A 227 19.97 7.59 -19.18
C LEU A 227 18.59 8.11 -18.78
N PHE A 228 17.88 7.29 -18.03
CA PHE A 228 16.58 7.63 -17.45
C PHE A 228 16.65 7.54 -15.94
N ARG A 229 16.31 8.62 -15.26
CA ARG A 229 16.20 8.63 -13.80
C ARG A 229 15.04 9.51 -13.39
N ASN A 230 14.12 8.94 -12.63
CA ASN A 230 13.04 9.66 -11.99
C ASN A 230 13.59 10.39 -10.76
N LEU A 231 13.92 11.67 -10.93
CA LEU A 231 14.47 12.54 -9.90
C LEU A 231 13.32 13.23 -9.17
N THR A 232 12.77 12.58 -8.14
CA THR A 232 11.76 13.19 -7.28
C THR A 232 12.08 13.05 -5.79
N PRO A 233 12.15 14.18 -5.04
CA PRO A 233 11.65 14.26 -3.68
C PRO A 233 10.11 14.29 -3.71
N ARG A 234 9.47 13.91 -2.59
CA ARG A 234 8.02 13.67 -2.38
C ARG A 234 7.01 14.75 -2.86
N TRP A 235 7.43 15.86 -3.48
CA TRP A 235 6.58 17.03 -3.73
C TRP A 235 6.42 17.47 -5.20
N LEU A 236 7.06 16.81 -6.18
CA LEU A 236 6.96 17.17 -7.60
C LEU A 236 6.69 15.93 -8.47
N ASN A 237 5.44 15.48 -8.56
CA ASN A 237 5.13 14.15 -9.07
C ASN A 237 5.08 13.99 -10.61
N ARG A 238 5.68 14.88 -11.42
CA ARG A 238 5.53 14.85 -12.90
C ARG A 238 6.71 15.42 -13.72
N ALA A 239 7.94 14.96 -13.49
CA ALA A 239 9.05 15.26 -14.41
C ALA A 239 9.84 13.99 -14.76
N SER A 240 9.34 13.21 -15.72
CA SER A 240 10.10 12.16 -16.38
C SER A 240 11.00 12.80 -17.45
N GLN A 241 12.28 12.96 -17.16
CA GLN A 241 13.26 13.48 -18.12
C GLN A 241 14.08 12.31 -18.67
N THR A 242 14.03 12.11 -19.98
CA THR A 242 14.87 11.14 -20.71
C THR A 242 15.99 11.93 -21.37
N TYR A 243 17.24 11.69 -20.96
CA TYR A 243 18.40 12.30 -21.59
C TYR A 243 18.92 11.37 -22.70
N PHE A 244 18.83 11.84 -23.94
CA PHE A 244 19.34 11.16 -25.13
C PHE A 244 20.52 11.97 -25.68
N PHE A 245 21.72 11.39 -25.63
CA PHE A 245 22.93 11.97 -26.20
C PHE A 245 23.35 11.15 -27.43
N PRO A 246 22.81 11.43 -28.63
CA PRO A 246 23.29 10.78 -29.83
C PRO A 246 24.66 11.36 -30.19
N ILE A 247 25.71 10.53 -30.14
CA ILE A 247 27.03 10.92 -30.63
C ILE A 247 27.07 10.59 -32.11
N HIS A 248 26.65 11.56 -32.93
CA HIS A 248 26.80 11.49 -34.38
C HIS A 248 28.23 11.91 -34.74
N LEU A 249 29.04 10.96 -35.23
CA LEU A 249 30.33 11.25 -35.85
C LEU A 249 30.06 11.99 -37.16
N THR A 250 30.10 13.32 -37.10
CA THR A 250 29.87 14.22 -38.23
C THR A 250 31.05 15.17 -38.36
N ASP A 251 31.58 15.30 -39.57
CA ASP A 251 32.85 16.02 -39.82
C ASP A 251 32.71 17.55 -39.74
N GLN A 252 31.49 18.09 -39.55
CA GLN A 252 31.25 19.53 -39.46
C GLN A 252 30.31 19.86 -38.29
N LEU A 253 30.88 20.36 -37.19
CA LEU A 253 30.14 20.95 -36.08
C LEU A 253 29.61 22.33 -36.49
N LEU A 254 28.29 22.49 -36.54
CA LEU A 254 27.62 23.79 -36.64
C LEU A 254 27.33 24.34 -35.22
N PRO A 255 28.12 25.28 -34.69
CA PRO A 255 28.03 25.71 -33.29
C PRO A 255 26.70 26.38 -32.93
N SER A 256 26.05 27.01 -33.91
CA SER A 256 24.72 27.62 -33.76
C SER A 256 23.64 26.57 -33.46
N ALA A 257 23.64 25.43 -34.17
CA ALA A 257 22.67 24.37 -33.95
C ALA A 257 22.82 23.74 -32.55
N VAL A 258 24.06 23.52 -32.11
CA VAL A 258 24.37 23.02 -30.75
C VAL A 258 23.90 24.01 -29.69
N PHE A 259 24.16 25.31 -29.88
CA PHE A 259 23.73 26.36 -28.96
C PHE A 259 22.20 26.46 -28.86
N TYR A 260 21.49 26.48 -29.98
CA TYR A 260 20.03 26.55 -29.99
C TYR A 260 19.35 25.27 -29.49
N ALA A 261 19.95 24.10 -29.69
CA ALA A 261 19.41 22.84 -29.18
C ALA A 261 19.61 22.65 -27.67
N THR A 262 20.68 23.20 -27.10
CA THR A 262 21.05 22.96 -25.68
C THR A 262 20.76 24.16 -24.79
N VAL A 263 21.31 25.33 -25.13
CA VAL A 263 21.21 26.55 -24.31
C VAL A 263 19.84 27.19 -24.43
N GLY A 264 19.26 27.20 -25.63
CA GLY A 264 17.93 27.78 -25.90
C GLY A 264 16.82 27.23 -24.99
N PRO A 265 16.54 25.91 -24.99
CA PRO A 265 15.52 25.30 -24.16
C PRO A 265 15.76 25.49 -22.66
N LEU A 266 17.01 25.45 -22.21
CA LEU A 266 17.37 25.68 -20.80
C LEU A 266 17.05 27.12 -20.35
N VAL A 267 17.40 28.11 -21.17
CA VAL A 267 17.11 29.53 -20.88
C VAL A 267 15.60 29.78 -20.91
N VAL A 268 14.89 29.24 -21.90
CA VAL A 268 13.43 29.36 -22.02
C VAL A 268 12.73 28.69 -20.83
N TYR A 269 13.15 27.48 -20.44
CA TYR A 269 12.64 26.80 -19.26
C TYR A 269 12.86 27.62 -17.99
N PHE A 270 14.06 28.16 -17.79
CA PHE A 270 14.37 28.95 -16.60
C PHE A 270 13.57 30.26 -16.55
N ALA A 271 13.43 30.94 -17.69
CA ALA A 271 12.60 32.15 -17.82
C ALA A 271 11.13 31.85 -17.53
N MET A 272 10.57 30.80 -18.15
CA MET A 272 9.18 30.37 -17.92
C MET A 272 8.95 29.96 -16.46
N HIS A 273 9.90 29.24 -15.86
CA HIS A 273 9.80 28.81 -14.47
C HIS A 273 9.82 29.99 -13.50
N ARG A 274 10.66 31.00 -13.74
CA ARG A 274 10.79 32.17 -12.87
C ARG A 274 9.65 33.17 -13.04
N LEU A 275 9.22 33.43 -14.28
CA LEU A 275 8.27 34.50 -14.60
C LEU A 275 6.80 34.05 -14.57
N ILE A 276 6.51 32.78 -14.84
CA ILE A 276 5.12 32.29 -14.96
C ILE A 276 4.80 31.29 -13.85
N ILE A 277 5.63 30.25 -13.71
CA ILE A 277 5.31 29.13 -12.82
C ILE A 277 5.40 29.53 -11.33
N LYS A 278 6.48 30.21 -10.92
CA LYS A 278 6.67 30.66 -9.53
C LYS A 278 5.58 31.63 -9.03
N PRO A 279 5.20 32.72 -9.75
CA PRO A 279 4.15 33.61 -9.27
C PRO A 279 2.78 32.90 -9.21
N TYR A 280 2.47 32.04 -10.18
CA TYR A 280 1.23 31.26 -10.18
C TYR A 280 1.11 30.33 -8.96
N LEU A 281 2.18 29.59 -8.65
CA LEU A 281 2.23 28.71 -7.48
C LEU A 281 2.13 29.48 -6.15
N ARG A 282 2.71 30.67 -6.06
CA ARG A 282 2.59 31.54 -4.87
C ARG A 282 1.16 32.02 -4.68
N ALA A 283 0.52 32.49 -5.75
CA ALA A 283 -0.87 32.93 -5.73
C ALA A 283 -1.84 31.80 -5.33
N GLN A 284 -1.60 30.56 -5.76
CA GLN A 284 -2.40 29.41 -5.31
C GLN A 284 -2.22 29.13 -3.81
N LYS A 285 -0.98 29.13 -3.32
CA LYS A 285 -0.70 28.90 -1.89
C LYS A 285 -1.30 29.99 -1.00
N GLU A 286 -1.29 31.24 -1.45
CA GLU A 286 -1.92 32.34 -0.74
C GLU A 286 -3.43 32.13 -0.61
N LYS A 287 -4.12 31.75 -1.70
CA LYS A 287 -5.56 31.43 -1.66
C LYS A 287 -5.90 30.24 -0.75
N GLU A 288 -5.07 29.19 -0.74
CA GLU A 288 -5.27 28.06 0.16
C GLU A 288 -5.06 28.46 1.63
N LEU A 289 -4.04 29.27 1.91
CA LEU A 289 -3.79 29.79 3.26
C LEU A 289 -4.92 30.72 3.73
N GLU A 290 -5.45 31.56 2.84
CA GLU A 290 -6.62 32.41 3.12
C GLU A 290 -7.84 31.56 3.50
N LYS A 291 -8.16 30.53 2.71
CA LYS A 291 -9.25 29.60 3.02
C LYS A 291 -9.07 28.89 4.37
N GLN A 292 -7.84 28.45 4.68
CA GLN A 292 -7.53 27.84 5.97
C GLN A 292 -7.69 28.83 7.14
N ARG A 293 -7.32 30.10 6.94
CA ARG A 293 -7.51 31.16 7.94
C ARG A 293 -8.99 31.45 8.17
N GLU A 294 -9.78 31.51 7.11
CA GLU A 294 -11.23 31.70 7.19
C GLU A 294 -11.90 30.54 7.95
N SER A 295 -11.60 29.28 7.59
CA SER A 295 -12.17 28.12 8.29
C SER A 295 -11.75 28.05 9.77
N THR A 296 -10.49 28.35 10.07
CA THR A 296 -10.02 28.37 11.46
C THR A 296 -10.69 29.49 12.25
N ALA A 297 -10.93 30.66 11.65
CA ALA A 297 -11.63 31.77 12.29
C ALA A 297 -13.10 31.45 12.57
N THR A 298 -13.80 30.77 11.66
CA THR A 298 -15.18 30.33 11.89
C THR A 298 -15.28 29.32 13.02
N ASP A 299 -14.35 28.36 13.09
CA ASP A 299 -14.33 27.34 14.14
C ASP A 299 -14.06 27.95 15.53
N ILE A 300 -13.14 28.91 15.62
CA ILE A 300 -12.86 29.64 16.87
C ILE A 300 -14.09 30.42 17.32
N LEU A 301 -14.81 31.06 16.40
CA LEU A 301 -16.02 31.82 16.72
C LEU A 301 -17.13 30.92 17.26
N GLN A 302 -17.34 29.76 16.65
CA GLN A 302 -18.33 28.78 17.12
C GLN A 302 -17.99 28.28 18.53
N LYS A 303 -16.75 27.83 18.75
CA LYS A 303 -16.31 27.36 20.07
C LYS A 303 -16.39 28.44 21.15
N LYS A 304 -16.14 29.70 20.78
CA LYS A 304 -16.34 30.84 21.69
C LYS A 304 -17.80 30.96 22.12
N GLN A 305 -18.75 30.86 21.20
CA GLN A 305 -20.19 30.93 21.53
C GLN A 305 -20.61 29.76 22.43
N GLU A 306 -20.13 28.55 22.14
CA GLU A 306 -20.38 27.36 22.97
C GLU A 306 -19.82 27.54 24.39
N ALA A 307 -18.61 28.07 24.52
CA ALA A 307 -17.99 28.37 25.81
C ALA A 307 -18.76 29.44 26.60
N GLU A 308 -19.16 30.55 25.96
CA GLU A 308 -19.95 31.60 26.60
C GLU A 308 -21.32 31.10 27.07
N ALA A 309 -21.98 30.24 26.29
CA ALA A 309 -23.24 29.61 26.68
C ALA A 309 -23.05 28.69 27.90
N ALA A 310 -22.00 27.86 27.92
CA ALA A 310 -21.67 27.02 29.06
C ALA A 310 -21.38 27.84 30.32
N VAL A 311 -20.61 28.94 30.21
CA VAL A 311 -20.31 29.85 31.32
C VAL A 311 -21.59 30.43 31.91
N ARG A 312 -22.55 30.88 31.08
CA ARG A 312 -23.84 31.42 31.55
C ARG A 312 -24.64 30.40 32.35
N LEU A 313 -24.68 29.14 31.90
CA LEU A 313 -25.38 28.07 32.61
C LEU A 313 -24.73 27.73 33.96
N MET A 314 -23.42 27.91 34.08
CA MET A 314 -22.65 27.62 35.30
C MET A 314 -22.72 28.73 36.35
N GLN A 315 -23.19 29.94 36.03
CA GLN A 315 -23.16 31.06 36.98
C GLN A 315 -23.93 30.76 38.27
N GLU A 316 -25.11 30.13 38.16
CA GLU A 316 -25.93 29.80 39.32
C GLU A 316 -25.30 28.71 40.20
N SER A 317 -24.70 27.67 39.60
CA SER A 317 -24.03 26.61 40.35
C SER A 317 -22.77 27.15 41.05
N VAL A 318 -22.00 27.98 40.36
CA VAL A 318 -20.77 28.59 40.89
C VAL A 318 -21.07 29.47 42.09
N ARG A 319 -22.15 30.28 42.05
CA ARG A 319 -22.56 31.11 43.19
C ARG A 319 -22.81 30.25 44.44
N ARG A 320 -23.50 29.12 44.31
CA ARG A 320 -23.75 28.18 45.42
C ARG A 320 -22.45 27.55 45.94
N ILE A 321 -21.52 27.22 45.05
CA ILE A 321 -20.22 26.65 45.43
C ILE A 321 -19.40 27.69 46.19
N ILE A 322 -19.38 28.95 45.74
CA ILE A 322 -18.67 30.04 46.43
C ILE A 322 -19.23 30.23 47.85
N GLU A 323 -20.56 30.35 48.00
CA GLU A 323 -21.20 30.50 49.32
C GLU A 323 -20.87 29.32 50.27
N ALA A 324 -20.84 28.09 49.74
CA ALA A 324 -20.46 26.90 50.51
C ALA A 324 -18.98 26.90 50.91
N GLU A 325 -18.07 27.25 50.01
CA GLU A 325 -16.63 27.31 50.27
C GLU A 325 -16.25 28.48 51.18
N GLU A 326 -16.91 29.63 51.09
CA GLU A 326 -16.74 30.78 51.99
C GLU A 326 -17.02 30.40 53.44
N SER A 327 -18.12 29.67 53.69
CA SER A 327 -18.50 29.21 55.04
C SER A 327 -17.44 28.30 55.69
N ARG A 328 -16.62 27.63 54.87
CA ARG A 328 -15.59 26.67 55.31
C ARG A 328 -14.16 27.22 55.19
N MET A 329 -14.01 28.50 54.82
CA MET A 329 -12.71 29.11 54.45
C MET A 329 -11.93 28.25 53.46
N GLY A 330 -12.64 27.73 52.47
CA GLY A 330 -12.16 26.78 51.48
C GLY A 330 -11.44 27.42 50.30
N LEU A 331 -11.52 26.79 49.12
CA LEU A 331 -10.82 27.23 47.92
C LEU A 331 -11.74 28.10 47.04
N ILE A 332 -11.35 29.35 46.84
CA ILE A 332 -12.09 30.30 45.99
C ILE A 332 -11.15 30.84 44.91
N ILE A 333 -11.52 30.69 43.65
CA ILE A 333 -10.78 31.23 42.52
C ILE A 333 -11.21 32.67 42.33
N VAL A 334 -10.28 33.58 42.49
CA VAL A 334 -10.53 35.03 42.38
C VAL A 334 -10.49 35.41 40.90
N ASN A 335 -9.39 35.10 40.22
CA ASN A 335 -9.21 35.35 38.79
C ASN A 335 -8.53 34.15 38.13
N ALA A 336 -8.99 33.77 36.95
CA ALA A 336 -8.28 32.81 36.11
C ALA A 336 -8.30 33.20 34.64
N TRP A 337 -7.14 33.08 34.01
CA TRP A 337 -6.91 33.52 32.66
C TRP A 337 -6.22 32.43 31.85
N TYR A 338 -6.75 32.11 30.67
CA TYR A 338 -6.20 31.09 29.78
C TYR A 338 -5.84 31.69 28.43
N GLY A 339 -4.64 31.42 27.94
CA GLY A 339 -4.19 31.90 26.64
C GLY A 339 -2.68 32.15 26.57
N LYS A 340 -2.26 32.95 25.60
CA LYS A 340 -0.85 33.31 25.45
C LYS A 340 -0.51 34.55 26.26
N PHE A 341 0.39 34.39 27.22
CA PHE A 341 0.94 35.50 28.00
C PHE A 341 2.28 35.91 27.40
N VAL A 342 2.36 37.14 26.89
CA VAL A 342 3.62 37.73 26.42
C VAL A 342 4.31 38.36 27.62
N ASN A 343 5.53 37.92 27.94
CA ASN A 343 6.25 38.34 29.14
C ASN A 343 7.18 39.54 28.88
N ASP A 344 6.79 40.45 27.98
CA ASP A 344 7.70 41.46 27.44
C ASP A 344 7.46 42.84 28.05
N LYS A 345 8.53 43.45 28.59
CA LYS A 345 8.54 44.83 29.12
C LYS A 345 8.50 45.89 28.01
N SER A 346 8.26 45.49 26.75
CA SER A 346 8.27 46.37 25.60
C SER A 346 6.85 46.87 25.28
N LYS A 347 6.70 48.20 25.32
CA LYS A 347 5.46 48.89 24.93
C LYS A 347 5.10 48.56 23.48
N LYS A 348 4.11 47.69 23.29
CA LYS A 348 3.04 47.83 22.28
C LYS A 348 1.92 46.86 22.64
N SER A 349 0.71 47.41 22.72
CA SER A 349 -0.52 46.71 23.09
C SER A 349 -0.91 45.70 22.00
N GLU A 350 -0.14 44.62 21.86
CA GLU A 350 -0.54 43.47 21.07
C GLU A 350 -1.71 42.80 21.80
N LYS A 351 -2.82 42.58 21.10
CA LYS A 351 -4.05 42.05 21.69
C LYS A 351 -3.73 40.76 22.44
N VAL A 352 -3.70 40.83 23.77
CA VAL A 352 -3.47 39.68 24.64
C VAL A 352 -4.62 38.71 24.38
N LYS A 353 -4.34 37.63 23.63
CA LYS A 353 -5.31 36.59 23.26
C LYS A 353 -5.54 35.68 24.47
N VAL A 354 -6.20 36.24 25.47
CA VAL A 354 -6.48 35.59 26.76
C VAL A 354 -7.98 35.63 27.01
N ILE A 355 -8.48 34.53 27.56
CA ILE A 355 -9.88 34.34 27.93
C ILE A 355 -9.98 34.26 29.45
N ASP A 356 -11.09 34.76 29.99
CA ASP A 356 -11.42 34.60 31.41
C ASP A 356 -12.10 33.24 31.62
N VAL A 357 -11.51 32.43 32.48
CA VAL A 357 -11.96 31.06 32.81
C VAL A 357 -12.24 30.89 34.30
N THR A 358 -12.47 31.99 35.01
CA THR A 358 -12.74 32.00 36.46
C THR A 358 -13.97 31.17 36.81
N VAL A 359 -15.09 31.40 36.11
CA VAL A 359 -16.37 30.72 36.39
C VAL A 359 -16.29 29.20 36.10
N PRO A 360 -15.81 28.76 34.92
CA PRO A 360 -15.62 27.32 34.64
C PRO A 360 -14.75 26.61 35.67
N LEU A 361 -13.62 27.22 36.07
CA LEU A 361 -12.72 26.59 37.05
C LEU A 361 -13.34 26.53 38.44
N GLN A 362 -14.08 27.56 38.87
CA GLN A 362 -14.73 27.53 40.17
C GLN A 362 -15.78 26.41 40.23
N CYS A 363 -16.45 26.11 39.12
CA CYS A 363 -17.41 25.01 39.04
C CYS A 363 -16.76 23.61 39.22
N LEU A 364 -15.45 23.50 38.98
CA LEU A 364 -14.69 22.26 39.12
C LEU A 364 -14.12 22.05 40.53
N VAL A 365 -14.23 23.05 41.42
CA VAL A 365 -13.79 22.94 42.81
C VAL A 365 -14.72 21.99 43.56
N LYS A 366 -14.14 20.98 44.23
CA LYS A 366 -14.85 20.05 45.10
C LYS A 366 -14.05 19.86 46.39
N ASP A 367 -14.71 19.99 47.54
CA ASP A 367 -14.12 19.81 48.87
C ASP A 367 -12.84 20.65 49.07
N SER A 368 -12.91 21.94 48.71
CA SER A 368 -11.79 22.89 48.79
C SER A 368 -10.53 22.47 48.01
N LYS A 369 -10.67 21.64 46.97
CA LYS A 369 -9.58 21.21 46.08
C LYS A 369 -10.01 21.33 44.62
N LEU A 370 -9.04 21.65 43.76
CA LEU A 370 -9.19 21.59 42.31
C LEU A 370 -8.10 20.69 41.74
N ILE A 371 -8.53 19.72 40.93
CA ILE A 371 -7.65 18.76 40.27
C ILE A 371 -7.98 18.78 38.78
N LEU A 372 -7.08 19.34 37.98
CA LEU A 372 -7.11 19.25 36.52
C LEU A 372 -6.18 18.12 36.08
N THR A 373 -6.64 17.28 35.16
CA THR A 373 -5.87 16.19 34.55
C THR A 373 -4.94 16.72 33.45
N GLU A 374 -4.04 15.88 32.94
CA GLU A 374 -3.07 16.21 31.86
C GLU A 374 -3.70 16.38 30.46
N ALA A 375 -5.04 16.44 30.38
CA ALA A 375 -5.73 16.72 29.13
C ALA A 375 -5.63 18.22 28.79
N SER A 376 -5.74 18.56 27.49
CA SER A 376 -5.77 19.96 27.06
C SER A 376 -6.90 20.71 27.76
N LYS A 377 -6.56 21.80 28.45
CA LYS A 377 -7.50 22.62 29.20
C LYS A 377 -8.49 23.33 28.28
N ALA A 378 -8.16 23.50 27.00
CA ALA A 378 -9.08 24.01 25.97
C ALA A 378 -10.32 23.13 25.76
N GLY A 379 -10.27 21.84 26.13
CA GLY A 379 -11.40 20.91 25.99
C GLY A 379 -12.39 20.93 27.16
N LEU A 380 -12.14 21.72 28.20
CA LEU A 380 -13.03 21.80 29.36
C LEU A 380 -14.29 22.62 29.03
N PRO A 381 -15.45 22.29 29.62
CA PRO A 381 -16.66 23.09 29.43
C PRO A 381 -16.43 24.55 29.84
N GLY A 382 -16.79 25.49 28.96
CA GLY A 382 -16.54 26.93 29.18
C GLY A 382 -15.13 27.41 28.80
N PHE A 383 -14.26 26.52 28.32
CA PHE A 383 -12.99 26.87 27.72
C PHE A 383 -13.08 26.84 26.19
N TYR A 384 -12.25 27.67 25.54
CA TYR A 384 -11.95 27.56 24.12
C TYR A 384 -10.52 28.01 23.87
N ASP A 385 -10.00 27.71 22.69
CA ASP A 385 -8.62 28.04 22.30
C ASP A 385 -8.56 29.38 21.55
N PRO A 386 -8.01 30.46 22.14
CA PRO A 386 -7.85 31.74 21.45
C PRO A 386 -6.60 31.78 20.52
N CYS A 387 -5.68 30.82 20.64
CA CYS A 387 -4.39 30.80 19.94
C CYS A 387 -4.06 29.39 19.43
N VAL A 388 -4.78 28.92 18.41
CA VAL A 388 -4.54 27.60 17.80
C VAL A 388 -3.10 27.51 17.28
N GLY A 389 -2.35 26.52 17.79
CA GLY A 389 -0.97 26.25 17.39
C GLY A 389 0.12 27.03 18.13
N GLU A 390 -0.22 27.92 19.06
CA GLU A 390 0.74 28.62 19.91
C GLU A 390 0.72 28.06 21.35
N GLU A 391 1.81 28.27 22.09
CA GLU A 391 1.90 27.88 23.50
C GLU A 391 0.92 28.68 24.37
N LYS A 392 0.16 27.95 25.19
CA LYS A 392 -0.92 28.49 26.03
C LYS A 392 -0.69 28.09 27.46
N ASN A 393 -0.90 29.05 28.35
CA ASN A 393 -0.77 28.85 29.78
C ASN A 393 -2.10 29.18 30.46
N LEU A 394 -2.31 28.59 31.62
CA LEU A 394 -3.39 28.91 32.54
C LEU A 394 -2.77 29.62 33.76
N LYS A 395 -3.16 30.87 33.96
CA LYS A 395 -2.86 31.64 35.17
C LYS A 395 -4.06 31.57 36.10
N VAL A 396 -3.86 31.08 37.32
CA VAL A 396 -4.93 31.02 38.34
C VAL A 396 -4.47 31.78 39.57
N LEU A 397 -5.31 32.70 40.02
CA LEU A 397 -5.20 33.41 41.29
C LEU A 397 -6.37 32.98 42.17
N TYR A 398 -6.05 32.40 43.32
CA TYR A 398 -7.04 31.80 44.21
C TYR A 398 -6.74 32.14 45.66
N GLN A 399 -7.79 32.15 46.47
CA GLN A 399 -7.72 32.31 47.91
C GLN A 399 -7.99 30.96 48.58
N PHE A 400 -7.18 30.62 49.58
CA PHE A 400 -7.39 29.43 50.39
C PHE A 400 -7.10 29.79 51.85
N ARG A 401 -8.06 29.54 52.75
CA ARG A 401 -7.97 29.90 54.18
C ARG A 401 -7.58 31.36 54.41
N GLY A 402 -8.15 32.28 53.63
CA GLY A 402 -7.90 33.72 53.72
C GLY A 402 -6.62 34.21 53.04
N VAL A 403 -5.72 33.31 52.60
CA VAL A 403 -4.43 33.68 51.99
C VAL A 403 -4.49 33.58 50.46
N LEU A 404 -3.92 34.56 49.76
CA LEU A 404 -3.85 34.59 48.30
C LEU A 404 -2.70 33.74 47.76
N HIS A 405 -2.97 33.06 46.66
CA HIS A 405 -2.05 32.18 45.96
C HIS A 405 -2.14 32.42 44.45
N GLN A 406 -1.02 32.27 43.74
CA GLN A 406 -0.94 32.38 42.29
C GLN A 406 -0.14 31.21 41.69
N VAL A 407 -0.64 30.66 40.59
CA VAL A 407 0.02 29.60 39.83
C VAL A 407 -0.09 29.84 38.33
N MET A 408 0.97 29.49 37.60
CA MET A 408 1.00 29.39 36.15
C MET A 408 1.20 27.93 35.79
N ALA A 409 0.35 27.36 34.93
CA ALA A 409 0.48 25.99 34.45
C ALA A 409 0.36 25.94 32.93
N LEU A 410 1.09 25.04 32.26
CA LEU A 410 0.99 24.84 30.80
C LEU A 410 -0.36 24.19 30.42
N ASP A 411 -0.80 24.28 29.16
CA ASP A 411 -2.08 23.72 28.71
C ASP A 411 -2.29 22.24 29.08
N SER A 412 -1.27 21.40 28.89
CA SER A 412 -1.34 19.95 29.14
C SER A 412 -0.83 19.53 30.51
N GLU A 413 -0.39 20.46 31.35
CA GLU A 413 0.17 20.15 32.67
C GLU A 413 -0.95 19.97 33.70
N ALA A 414 -0.91 18.86 34.45
CA ALA A 414 -1.84 18.61 35.55
C ALA A 414 -1.70 19.67 36.64
N LEU A 415 -2.82 20.29 37.01
CA LEU A 415 -2.86 21.31 38.06
C LEU A 415 -3.61 20.78 39.28
N ARG A 416 -2.93 20.73 40.43
CA ARG A 416 -3.53 20.42 41.72
C ARG A 416 -3.35 21.60 42.66
N ILE A 417 -4.44 22.21 43.09
CA ILE A 417 -4.47 23.31 44.06
C ILE A 417 -5.47 22.98 45.19
N PRO A 418 -5.23 23.43 46.42
CA PRO A 418 -4.19 24.36 46.87
C PRO A 418 -2.82 23.70 47.12
N LYS A 419 -1.72 24.43 46.86
CA LYS A 419 -0.34 24.11 47.29
C LYS A 419 0.29 25.30 48.02
N GLN A 420 1.14 25.03 49.01
CA GLN A 420 1.87 26.07 49.75
C GLN A 420 2.86 26.84 48.87
N SER A 421 3.44 26.19 47.84
CA SER A 421 4.38 26.81 46.90
C SER A 421 3.80 27.95 46.06
N HIS A 422 2.47 28.08 46.03
CA HIS A 422 1.78 29.10 45.25
C HIS A 422 1.44 30.35 46.08
N ARG A 423 1.76 30.37 47.38
CA ARG A 423 1.42 31.48 48.26
C ARG A 423 2.07 32.77 47.77
N ILE A 424 1.28 33.83 47.71
CA ILE A 424 1.78 35.18 47.45
C ILE A 424 2.09 35.79 48.82
N ASP A 425 3.35 36.14 49.06
CA ASP A 425 3.71 36.93 50.22
C ASP A 425 3.30 38.38 49.95
N THR A 426 2.38 38.90 50.78
CA THR A 426 1.87 40.27 50.69
C THR A 426 2.81 41.30 51.35
N ASP A 427 3.99 40.88 51.79
CA ASP A 427 4.99 41.76 52.40
C ASP A 427 5.97 42.26 51.33
N GLY A 428 5.58 43.34 50.67
CA GLY A 428 6.37 44.10 49.70
C GLY A 428 5.86 45.51 49.54
#